data_AF-A0AA95NHY4-F1
#
_entry.id   AF-A0AA95NHY4-F1
#
_cell.length_a   1.000
_cell.length_b   1.000
_cell.length_c   1.000
_cell.angle_alpha   90.00
_cell.angle_beta   90.00
_cell.angle_gamma   90.00
#
_symmetry.space_group_name_H-M   'P 1'
#
loop_
_entity.id
_entity.type
_entity.pdbx_description
1 polymer ?
#
loop_
_entity_poly.entity_id
_entity_poly.type
_entity_poly.pdbx_seq_one_letter_code
_entity_poly.pdbx_strand_id
1 'polypeptide(L)'
;MDQDSYDRLPYPGNPYPDTHIAHLHSLGCWFGLRPAPPEQCRVLELGCGDGANLAPMAAQYPGSQFTGLDLARQPIARAEALGRQIGLQNAAWLAADLCDWQHQGPYDYIIVHGLYSWVPAAVRQALLQLLERALAPQGIAFVSYNCYPGCHRRAQVRELLRYHVEGLDSEQARLSEARALLQLLIGARAETDVAAQAWRRELERAARSSDGALFHDDLAEVNQPFYFHEFLAQAEGAGLQFLAEAELPAMGLHGLSIEARTALGQLDPLAREQYLDFVRERRFRQSLLCRQDLTPNRQPAAGQLAAYHLSADLKLQGELDATAPHSQQTVMRDALQALQAAAPRSLPVPALLASLMQLHAPAHHEAGLLAILYAGLMSGLARLHAQALALPEQVGARPVASAVARAQLRLEPGCDTITTLRHDMLRLDEPIVRELLPLLDGSRDRAALAAALGLDAATLDAHLRKLNDLALFSA
;
A
#
# COMPACT_ATOMS: atom_id res chain seq x y z
N MET A 1 -19.91 -12.26 -12.48
CA MET A 1 -19.99 -11.73 -11.10
C MET A 1 -21.35 -11.12 -10.93
N ASP A 2 -22.03 -11.41 -9.83
CA ASP A 2 -23.25 -10.72 -9.46
C ASP A 2 -22.91 -9.26 -9.14
N GLN A 3 -23.36 -8.33 -9.98
CA GLN A 3 -23.03 -6.90 -9.88
C GLN A 3 -23.51 -6.29 -8.55
N ASP A 4 -24.52 -6.91 -7.93
CA ASP A 4 -25.23 -6.34 -6.79
C ASP A 4 -24.61 -6.76 -5.44
N SER A 5 -23.66 -7.70 -5.39
CA SER A 5 -23.14 -8.22 -4.11
C SER A 5 -22.37 -7.15 -3.32
N TYR A 6 -21.54 -6.34 -3.98
CA TYR A 6 -20.81 -5.22 -3.37
C TYR A 6 -21.72 -4.03 -3.01
N ASP A 7 -22.89 -3.95 -3.65
CA ASP A 7 -23.93 -2.98 -3.29
C ASP A 7 -24.73 -3.45 -2.05
N ARG A 8 -24.91 -4.77 -1.85
CA ARG A 8 -25.67 -5.33 -0.70
C ARG A 8 -24.83 -5.52 0.56
N LEU A 9 -23.60 -6.02 0.42
CA LEU A 9 -22.69 -6.27 1.55
C LEU A 9 -21.46 -5.36 1.44
N PRO A 10 -21.39 -4.26 2.23
CA PRO A 10 -20.30 -3.30 2.13
C PRO A 10 -18.93 -3.93 2.36
N TYR A 11 -17.98 -3.56 1.49
CA TYR A 11 -16.56 -3.84 1.61
C TYR A 11 -15.81 -2.51 1.51
N PRO A 12 -15.62 -1.79 2.64
CA PRO A 12 -15.08 -0.44 2.61
C PRO A 12 -13.65 -0.43 2.06
N GLY A 13 -13.38 0.53 1.19
CA GLY A 13 -12.04 0.75 0.66
C GLY A 13 -11.08 1.26 1.75
N ASN A 14 -9.78 1.08 1.51
CA ASN A 14 -8.74 1.62 2.38
C ASN A 14 -7.72 2.41 1.54
N PRO A 15 -7.00 3.37 2.13
CA PRO A 15 -5.81 3.90 1.51
C PRO A 15 -4.67 2.87 1.62
N TYR A 16 -3.95 2.65 0.51
CA TYR A 16 -2.82 1.73 0.45
C TYR A 16 -1.54 2.49 0.09
N PRO A 17 -0.62 2.74 1.04
CA PRO A 17 0.60 3.53 0.79
C PRO A 17 1.41 3.06 -0.42
N ASP A 18 1.45 1.75 -0.68
CA ASP A 18 2.25 1.18 -1.76
C ASP A 18 1.61 1.35 -3.16
N THR A 19 0.36 1.81 -3.22
CA THR A 19 -0.30 2.24 -4.46
C THR A 19 -0.11 3.74 -4.74
N HIS A 20 0.42 4.50 -3.76
CA HIS A 20 0.47 5.95 -3.83
C HIS A 20 1.36 6.43 -4.98
N ILE A 21 0.89 7.38 -5.79
CA ILE A 21 1.58 7.79 -7.02
C ILE A 21 3.00 8.34 -6.80
N ALA A 22 3.27 9.00 -5.66
CA ALA A 22 4.63 9.43 -5.33
C ALA A 22 5.58 8.25 -5.01
N HIS A 23 5.04 7.16 -4.47
CA HIS A 23 5.78 5.93 -4.25
C HIS A 23 6.07 5.24 -5.59
N LEU A 24 5.06 5.12 -6.46
CA LEU A 24 5.23 4.57 -7.80
C LEU A 24 6.21 5.39 -8.65
N HIS A 25 6.14 6.72 -8.57
CA HIS A 25 7.11 7.64 -9.17
C HIS A 25 8.54 7.35 -8.69
N SER A 26 8.71 7.23 -7.38
CA SER A 26 10.02 6.99 -6.76
C SER A 26 10.63 5.67 -7.22
N LEU A 27 9.83 4.60 -7.28
CA LEU A 27 10.27 3.30 -7.78
C LEU A 27 10.57 3.33 -9.28
N GLY A 28 9.73 3.99 -10.07
CA GLY A 28 9.98 4.20 -11.50
C GLY A 28 11.34 4.84 -11.78
N CYS A 29 11.61 5.96 -11.11
CA CYS A 29 12.91 6.64 -11.19
C CYS A 29 14.06 5.76 -10.71
N TRP A 30 13.88 5.03 -9.61
CA TRP A 30 14.88 4.13 -9.02
C TRP A 30 15.30 3.02 -9.99
N PHE A 31 14.33 2.44 -10.71
CA PHE A 31 14.56 1.43 -11.73
C PHE A 31 14.82 2.02 -13.13
N GLY A 32 15.18 3.30 -13.21
CA GLY A 32 15.71 3.94 -14.43
C GLY A 32 14.68 4.44 -15.44
N LEU A 33 13.39 4.43 -15.10
CA LEU A 33 12.35 5.07 -15.92
C LEU A 33 12.28 6.58 -15.66
N ARG A 34 11.46 7.27 -16.45
CA ARG A 34 11.16 8.70 -16.28
C ARG A 34 9.64 8.93 -16.22
N PRO A 35 8.96 8.38 -15.20
CA PRO A 35 7.52 8.54 -15.07
C PRO A 35 7.15 10.00 -14.81
N ALA A 36 5.91 10.38 -15.13
CA ALA A 36 5.40 11.73 -14.89
C ALA A 36 5.50 12.09 -13.39
N PRO A 37 5.81 13.35 -13.02
CA PRO A 37 5.84 13.75 -11.62
C PRO A 37 4.42 13.71 -11.01
N PRO A 38 4.27 13.36 -9.71
CA PRO A 38 2.96 13.28 -9.05
C PRO A 38 2.12 14.56 -9.12
N GLU A 39 2.76 15.72 -9.23
CA GLU A 39 2.12 17.04 -9.32
C GLU A 39 1.48 17.31 -10.69
N GLN A 40 1.86 16.55 -11.73
CA GLN A 40 1.41 16.73 -13.11
C GLN A 40 1.29 15.39 -13.82
N CYS A 41 0.30 14.58 -13.45
CA CYS A 41 0.07 13.27 -14.04
C CYS A 41 -1.42 12.94 -14.21
N ARG A 42 -1.70 11.86 -14.95
CA ARG A 42 -3.02 11.26 -15.11
C ARG A 42 -3.03 9.87 -14.48
N VAL A 43 -3.98 9.64 -13.58
CA VAL A 43 -4.09 8.41 -12.79
C VAL A 43 -5.42 7.73 -13.06
N LEU A 44 -5.38 6.41 -13.29
CA LEU A 44 -6.56 5.55 -13.39
C LEU A 44 -6.52 4.52 -12.26
N GLU A 45 -7.61 4.33 -11.55
CA GLU A 45 -7.79 3.18 -10.65
C GLU A 45 -8.95 2.30 -11.16
N LEU A 46 -8.66 1.02 -11.40
CA LEU A 46 -9.63 0.01 -11.82
C LEU A 46 -10.07 -0.81 -10.60
N GLY A 47 -11.37 -0.88 -10.36
CA GLY A 47 -11.92 -1.40 -9.11
C GLY A 47 -11.75 -0.40 -7.96
N CYS A 48 -12.01 0.89 -8.21
CA CYS A 48 -11.74 1.95 -7.23
C CYS A 48 -12.67 1.94 -6.01
N GLY A 49 -13.75 1.14 -6.03
CA GLY A 49 -14.73 1.05 -4.97
C GLY A 49 -15.31 2.41 -4.60
N ASP A 50 -15.20 2.76 -3.31
CA ASP A 50 -15.68 4.02 -2.74
C ASP A 50 -14.67 5.18 -2.85
N GLY A 51 -13.57 4.98 -3.59
CA GLY A 51 -12.57 6.00 -3.83
C GLY A 51 -11.67 6.31 -2.62
N ALA A 52 -11.72 5.50 -1.56
CA ALA A 52 -10.90 5.68 -0.35
C ALA A 52 -9.38 5.73 -0.64
N ASN A 53 -8.94 5.06 -1.72
CA ASN A 53 -7.56 5.10 -2.16
C ASN A 53 -7.25 6.29 -3.08
N LEU A 54 -8.13 6.64 -4.03
CA LEU A 54 -7.86 7.67 -5.03
C LEU A 54 -8.13 9.09 -4.55
N ALA A 55 -9.20 9.31 -3.77
CA ALA A 55 -9.61 10.64 -3.32
C ALA A 55 -8.55 11.37 -2.47
N PRO A 56 -7.82 10.70 -1.54
CA PRO A 56 -6.73 11.34 -0.81
C PRO A 56 -5.61 11.84 -1.72
N MET A 57 -5.22 11.05 -2.72
CA MET A 57 -4.21 11.46 -3.70
C MET A 57 -4.70 12.65 -4.53
N ALA A 58 -5.96 12.63 -4.98
CA ALA A 58 -6.54 13.75 -5.72
C ALA A 58 -6.54 15.06 -4.93
N ALA A 59 -6.82 15.00 -3.62
CA ALA A 59 -6.74 16.15 -2.73
C ALA A 59 -5.30 16.66 -2.53
N GLN A 60 -4.32 15.75 -2.50
CA GLN A 60 -2.91 16.09 -2.30
C GLN A 60 -2.25 16.65 -3.57
N TYR A 61 -2.73 16.26 -4.76
CA TYR A 61 -2.16 16.64 -6.05
C TYR A 61 -3.19 17.33 -6.95
N PRO A 62 -3.56 18.60 -6.66
CA PRO A 62 -4.58 19.33 -7.42
C PRO A 62 -4.20 19.61 -8.88
N GLY A 63 -2.92 19.53 -9.24
CA GLY A 63 -2.42 19.66 -10.61
C GLY A 63 -2.56 18.41 -11.48
N SER A 64 -2.90 17.26 -10.87
CA SER A 64 -3.03 15.96 -11.53
C SER A 64 -4.50 15.56 -11.70
N GLN A 65 -4.79 14.69 -12.67
CA GLN A 65 -6.13 14.20 -12.97
C GLN A 65 -6.31 12.75 -12.55
N PHE A 66 -7.45 12.45 -11.93
CA PHE A 66 -7.75 11.13 -11.38
C PHE A 66 -9.04 10.59 -11.98
N THR A 67 -9.05 9.31 -12.35
CA THR A 67 -10.23 8.58 -12.83
C THR A 67 -10.37 7.31 -12.03
N GLY A 68 -11.46 7.16 -11.28
CA GLY A 68 -11.84 5.92 -10.63
C GLY A 68 -12.91 5.21 -11.45
N LEU A 69 -12.70 3.94 -11.77
CA LEU A 69 -13.67 3.09 -12.44
C LEU A 69 -13.99 1.88 -11.57
N ASP A 70 -15.27 1.63 -11.35
CA ASP A 70 -15.75 0.43 -10.66
C ASP A 70 -17.05 -0.05 -11.32
N LEU A 71 -17.36 -1.34 -11.15
CA LEU A 71 -18.59 -1.92 -11.64
C LEU A 71 -19.78 -1.57 -10.73
N ALA A 72 -19.54 -1.46 -9.42
CA ALA A 72 -20.56 -1.27 -8.40
C ALA A 72 -20.98 0.20 -8.29
N ARG A 73 -22.28 0.47 -8.37
CA ARG A 73 -22.82 1.83 -8.45
C ARG A 73 -22.84 2.54 -7.11
N GLN A 74 -23.13 1.83 -6.02
CA GLN A 74 -23.21 2.47 -4.70
C GLN A 74 -21.83 2.91 -4.18
N PRO A 75 -20.74 2.11 -4.29
CA PRO A 75 -19.40 2.59 -4.00
C PRO A 75 -19.03 3.85 -4.78
N ILE A 76 -19.29 3.89 -6.09
CA ILE A 76 -19.04 5.09 -6.92
C ILE A 76 -19.82 6.30 -6.42
N ALA A 77 -21.09 6.15 -6.04
CA ALA A 77 -21.87 7.24 -5.46
C ALA A 77 -21.29 7.76 -4.14
N ARG A 78 -20.69 6.88 -3.32
CA ARG A 78 -19.95 7.28 -2.09
C ARG A 78 -18.66 8.04 -2.43
N ALA A 79 -17.92 7.59 -3.45
CA ALA A 79 -16.73 8.28 -3.94
C ALA A 79 -17.04 9.71 -4.43
N GLU A 80 -18.13 9.87 -5.19
CA GLU A 80 -18.63 11.18 -5.60
C GLU A 80 -19.03 12.07 -4.41
N ALA A 81 -19.70 11.50 -3.40
CA ALA A 81 -20.09 12.24 -2.21
C ALA A 81 -18.88 12.74 -1.42
N LEU A 82 -17.87 11.89 -1.22
CA LEU A 82 -16.59 12.26 -0.62
C LEU A 82 -15.90 13.37 -1.42
N GLY A 83 -15.79 13.19 -2.73
CA GLY A 83 -15.19 14.17 -3.65
C GLY A 83 -15.86 15.53 -3.58
N ARG A 84 -17.21 15.59 -3.58
CA ARG A 84 -17.98 16.83 -3.41
C ARG A 84 -17.70 17.51 -2.07
N GLN A 85 -17.59 16.74 -0.99
CA GLN A 85 -17.44 17.31 0.35
C GLN A 85 -16.04 17.92 0.59
N ILE A 86 -14.99 17.32 0.01
CA ILE A 86 -13.62 17.87 0.08
C ILE A 86 -13.32 18.84 -1.08
N GLY A 87 -14.27 19.06 -1.99
CA GLY A 87 -14.14 20.02 -3.08
C GLY A 87 -13.20 19.57 -4.21
N LEU A 88 -13.10 18.26 -4.48
CA LEU A 88 -12.32 17.76 -5.61
C LEU A 88 -12.88 18.27 -6.94
N GLN A 89 -12.00 18.81 -7.77
CA GLN A 89 -12.31 19.24 -9.15
C GLN A 89 -11.55 18.42 -10.19
N ASN A 90 -10.63 17.58 -9.74
CA ASN A 90 -9.67 16.85 -10.54
C ASN A 90 -9.85 15.32 -10.48
N ALA A 91 -11.01 14.85 -9.99
CA ALA A 91 -11.36 13.44 -9.92
C ALA A 91 -12.69 13.16 -10.63
N ALA A 92 -12.72 12.13 -11.47
CA ALA A 92 -13.92 11.59 -12.10
C ALA A 92 -14.19 10.16 -11.60
N TRP A 93 -15.45 9.86 -11.28
CA TRP A 93 -15.88 8.56 -10.76
C TRP A 93 -16.86 7.93 -11.74
N LEU A 94 -16.58 6.71 -12.19
CA LEU A 94 -17.30 6.05 -13.29
C LEU A 94 -17.79 4.67 -12.86
N ALA A 95 -19.11 4.48 -12.87
CA ALA A 95 -19.72 3.16 -12.72
C ALA A 95 -19.84 2.49 -14.11
N ALA A 96 -18.92 1.60 -14.45
CA ALA A 96 -18.83 0.97 -15.76
C ALA A 96 -18.13 -0.40 -15.73
N ASP A 97 -18.46 -1.26 -16.69
CA ASP A 97 -17.70 -2.49 -16.93
C ASP A 97 -16.42 -2.16 -17.70
N LEU A 98 -15.26 -2.53 -17.15
CA LEU A 98 -13.96 -2.32 -17.79
C LEU A 98 -13.84 -3.00 -19.15
N CYS A 99 -14.62 -4.07 -19.39
CA CYS A 99 -14.58 -4.81 -20.65
C CYS A 99 -15.18 -4.01 -21.81
N ASP A 100 -16.15 -3.14 -21.52
CA ASP A 100 -16.89 -2.34 -22.51
C ASP A 100 -16.52 -0.85 -22.46
N TRP A 101 -15.75 -0.44 -21.45
CA TRP A 101 -15.40 0.96 -21.23
C TRP A 101 -14.36 1.48 -22.24
N GLN A 102 -14.67 2.62 -22.85
CA GLN A 102 -13.75 3.35 -23.72
C GLN A 102 -12.90 4.32 -22.88
N HIS A 103 -11.61 3.99 -22.72
CA HIS A 103 -10.70 4.79 -21.92
C HIS A 103 -10.38 6.15 -22.56
N GLN A 104 -10.08 7.15 -21.71
CA GLN A 104 -9.70 8.50 -22.13
C GLN A 104 -8.17 8.74 -22.01
N GLY A 105 -7.38 7.66 -21.94
CA GLY A 105 -5.93 7.68 -21.80
C GLY A 105 -5.18 8.49 -22.88
N PRO A 106 -3.84 8.59 -22.78
CA PRO A 106 -2.99 7.78 -21.91
C PRO A 106 -3.00 8.22 -20.44
N TYR A 107 -2.72 7.28 -19.54
CA TYR A 107 -2.54 7.46 -18.09
C TYR A 107 -1.09 7.19 -17.70
N ASP A 108 -0.51 8.04 -16.86
CA ASP A 108 0.87 7.88 -16.37
C ASP A 108 0.95 6.81 -15.27
N TYR A 109 -0.13 6.64 -14.51
CA TYR A 109 -0.26 5.62 -13.48
C TYR A 109 -1.59 4.90 -13.63
N ILE A 110 -1.55 3.56 -13.63
CA ILE A 110 -2.77 2.75 -13.56
C ILE A 110 -2.67 1.83 -12.34
N ILE A 111 -3.67 1.87 -11.46
CA ILE A 111 -3.72 1.09 -10.22
C ILE A 111 -4.80 0.03 -10.34
N VAL A 112 -4.40 -1.22 -10.09
CA VAL A 112 -5.26 -2.40 -10.05
C VAL A 112 -5.03 -3.11 -8.73
N HIS A 113 -5.72 -2.64 -7.69
CA HIS A 113 -5.61 -3.22 -6.36
C HIS A 113 -6.85 -4.06 -6.03
N GLY A 114 -6.66 -5.28 -5.53
CA GLY A 114 -7.78 -6.14 -5.13
C GLY A 114 -8.70 -6.63 -6.25
N LEU A 115 -8.26 -6.59 -7.52
CA LEU A 115 -9.12 -6.97 -8.67
C LEU A 115 -8.62 -8.23 -9.40
N TYR A 116 -7.34 -8.31 -9.77
CA TYR A 116 -6.82 -9.32 -10.72
C TYR A 116 -7.15 -10.77 -10.33
N SER A 117 -6.97 -11.16 -9.07
CA SER A 117 -7.29 -12.52 -8.60
C SER A 117 -8.80 -12.82 -8.51
N TRP A 118 -9.64 -11.79 -8.45
CA TRP A 118 -11.07 -11.90 -8.12
C TRP A 118 -11.99 -11.91 -9.32
N VAL A 119 -11.44 -11.76 -10.52
CA VAL A 119 -12.21 -11.69 -11.76
C VAL A 119 -11.97 -12.89 -12.68
N PRO A 120 -12.97 -13.29 -13.49
CA PRO A 120 -12.81 -14.37 -14.46
C PRO A 120 -11.67 -14.14 -15.46
N ALA A 121 -11.17 -15.21 -16.07
CA ALA A 121 -10.05 -15.15 -17.02
C ALA A 121 -10.26 -14.15 -18.17
N ALA A 122 -11.47 -14.07 -18.72
CA ALA A 122 -11.80 -13.12 -19.79
C ALA A 122 -11.65 -11.65 -19.32
N VAL A 123 -12.06 -11.34 -18.09
CA VAL A 123 -11.92 -10.00 -17.51
C VAL A 123 -10.45 -9.68 -17.23
N ARG A 124 -9.66 -10.64 -16.73
CA ARG A 124 -8.21 -10.45 -16.55
C ARG A 124 -7.49 -10.16 -17.87
N GLN A 125 -7.86 -10.89 -18.93
CA GLN A 125 -7.32 -10.64 -20.26
C GLN A 125 -7.69 -9.24 -20.77
N ALA A 126 -8.96 -8.84 -20.65
CA ALA A 126 -9.40 -7.50 -21.02
C ALA A 126 -8.67 -6.41 -20.21
N LEU A 127 -8.46 -6.64 -18.91
CA LEU A 127 -7.70 -5.76 -18.03
C LEU A 127 -6.26 -5.58 -18.51
N LEU A 128 -5.51 -6.65 -18.77
CA LEU A 128 -4.11 -6.53 -19.24
C LEU A 128 -4.03 -5.83 -20.61
N GLN A 129 -4.97 -6.10 -21.52
CA GLN A 129 -5.04 -5.40 -22.80
C GLN A 129 -5.41 -3.91 -22.64
N LEU A 130 -6.26 -3.57 -21.66
CA LEU A 130 -6.56 -2.18 -21.32
C LEU A 130 -5.30 -1.48 -20.82
N LEU A 131 -4.53 -2.12 -19.94
CA LEU A 131 -3.27 -1.56 -19.42
C LEU A 131 -2.32 -1.21 -20.58
N GLU A 132 -2.07 -2.10 -21.54
CA GLU A 132 -1.17 -1.79 -22.66
C GLU A 132 -1.63 -0.58 -23.47
N ARG A 133 -2.93 -0.52 -23.80
CA ARG A 133 -3.52 0.53 -24.65
C ARG A 133 -3.65 1.88 -23.96
N ALA A 134 -3.87 1.86 -22.65
CA ALA A 134 -4.15 3.05 -21.87
C ALA A 134 -2.92 3.60 -21.14
N LEU A 135 -1.83 2.84 -21.00
CA LEU A 135 -0.63 3.26 -20.29
C LEU A 135 0.25 4.19 -21.15
N ALA A 136 0.66 5.31 -20.57
CA ALA A 136 1.58 6.26 -21.18
C ALA A 136 2.94 5.61 -21.51
N PRO A 137 3.74 6.17 -22.43
CA PRO A 137 5.04 5.62 -22.81
C PRO A 137 6.02 5.38 -21.65
N GLN A 138 5.99 6.23 -20.62
CA GLN A 138 6.77 6.09 -19.38
C GLN A 138 5.91 5.70 -18.18
N GLY A 139 4.69 5.23 -18.44
CA GLY A 139 3.71 4.95 -17.41
C GLY A 139 4.02 3.69 -16.61
N ILE A 140 3.46 3.63 -15.40
CA ILE A 140 3.60 2.50 -14.48
C ILE A 140 2.22 1.96 -14.13
N ALA A 141 2.02 0.65 -14.34
CA ALA A 141 0.83 -0.03 -13.87
C ALA A 141 1.15 -0.81 -12.59
N PHE A 142 0.41 -0.56 -11.52
CA PHE A 142 0.43 -1.36 -10.29
C PHE A 142 -0.65 -2.44 -10.39
N VAL A 143 -0.28 -3.71 -10.19
CA VAL A 143 -1.23 -4.83 -10.17
C VAL A 143 -0.96 -5.70 -8.95
N SER A 144 -1.96 -5.85 -8.09
CA SER A 144 -1.87 -6.75 -6.93
C SER A 144 -2.68 -8.02 -7.11
N TYR A 145 -2.15 -9.14 -6.63
CA TYR A 145 -2.78 -10.45 -6.78
C TYR A 145 -2.32 -11.45 -5.71
N ASN A 146 -3.19 -12.42 -5.40
CA ASN A 146 -2.84 -13.57 -4.58
C ASN A 146 -1.83 -14.44 -5.33
N CYS A 147 -0.85 -15.03 -4.63
CA CYS A 147 0.19 -15.82 -5.28
C CYS A 147 0.50 -17.16 -4.61
N TYR A 148 1.03 -18.09 -5.41
CA TYR A 148 1.55 -19.36 -4.94
C TYR A 148 3.05 -19.28 -4.59
N PRO A 149 3.54 -20.14 -3.67
CA PRO A 149 2.81 -21.23 -3.00
C PRO A 149 2.04 -20.80 -1.73
N GLY A 150 2.22 -19.57 -1.23
CA GLY A 150 1.66 -19.14 0.06
C GLY A 150 0.14 -19.24 0.16
N CYS A 151 -0.57 -19.09 -0.96
CA CYS A 151 -2.02 -19.25 -0.99
C CYS A 151 -2.54 -20.69 -0.95
N HIS A 152 -1.70 -21.75 -1.03
CA HIS A 152 -2.20 -23.13 -0.98
C HIS A 152 -2.94 -23.44 0.34
N ARG A 153 -2.45 -22.94 1.48
CA ARG A 153 -3.13 -23.15 2.78
C ARG A 153 -4.45 -22.39 2.84
N ARG A 154 -4.46 -21.14 2.36
CA ARG A 154 -5.68 -20.35 2.26
C ARG A 154 -6.71 -21.02 1.35
N ALA A 155 -6.29 -21.63 0.24
CA ALA A 155 -7.16 -22.34 -0.69
C ALA A 155 -7.92 -23.48 0.00
N GLN A 156 -7.25 -24.28 0.84
CA GLN A 156 -7.88 -25.37 1.61
C GLN A 156 -9.04 -24.86 2.49
N VAL A 157 -8.84 -23.72 3.17
CA VAL A 157 -9.88 -23.06 3.98
C VAL A 157 -11.08 -22.68 3.12
N ARG A 158 -10.81 -22.05 1.98
CA ARG A 158 -11.84 -21.55 1.07
C ARG A 158 -12.66 -22.69 0.48
N GLU A 159 -11.99 -23.76 0.04
CA GLU A 159 -12.63 -24.96 -0.51
C GLU A 159 -13.58 -25.58 0.53
N LEU A 160 -13.11 -25.73 1.76
CA LEU A 160 -13.92 -26.20 2.87
C LEU A 160 -15.14 -25.29 3.14
N LEU A 161 -14.94 -23.99 3.25
CA LEU A 161 -16.03 -23.04 3.53
C LEU A 161 -17.05 -23.03 2.40
N ARG A 162 -16.59 -23.01 1.14
CA ARG A 162 -17.46 -23.02 -0.04
C ARG A 162 -18.25 -24.31 -0.16
N TYR A 163 -17.64 -25.45 0.13
CA TYR A 163 -18.32 -26.74 0.19
C TYR A 163 -19.41 -26.73 1.26
N HIS A 164 -19.11 -26.19 2.44
CA HIS A 164 -20.07 -26.16 3.56
C HIS A 164 -21.30 -25.29 3.28
N VAL A 165 -21.11 -24.15 2.60
CA VAL A 165 -22.20 -23.21 2.30
C VAL A 165 -22.87 -23.47 0.94
N GLU A 166 -22.52 -24.56 0.27
CA GLU A 166 -23.09 -24.93 -1.02
C GLU A 166 -24.60 -25.19 -0.89
N GLY A 167 -25.39 -24.64 -1.81
CA GLY A 167 -26.86 -24.76 -1.80
C GLY A 167 -27.59 -23.81 -0.83
N LEU A 168 -26.88 -22.91 -0.14
CA LEU A 168 -27.50 -21.84 0.63
C LEU A 168 -27.74 -20.59 -0.23
N ASP A 169 -29.00 -20.15 -0.30
CA ASP A 169 -29.41 -19.07 -1.21
C ASP A 169 -29.12 -17.65 -0.70
N SER A 170 -29.03 -17.45 0.63
CA SER A 170 -28.85 -16.12 1.20
C SER A 170 -27.42 -15.85 1.66
N GLU A 171 -26.92 -14.63 1.40
CA GLU A 171 -25.61 -14.15 1.85
C GLU A 171 -25.45 -14.28 3.37
N GLN A 172 -26.52 -13.93 4.11
CA GLN A 172 -26.57 -14.02 5.56
C GLN A 172 -26.46 -15.47 6.06
N ALA A 173 -27.16 -16.42 5.43
CA ALA A 173 -27.06 -17.84 5.79
C ALA A 173 -25.65 -18.37 5.51
N ARG A 174 -25.07 -18.04 4.34
CA ARG A 174 -23.71 -18.43 3.99
C ARG A 174 -22.69 -17.92 5.00
N LEU A 175 -22.80 -16.65 5.42
CA LEU A 175 -21.94 -16.06 6.44
C LEU A 175 -22.12 -16.72 7.81
N SER A 176 -23.36 -16.91 8.24
CA SER A 176 -23.68 -17.54 9.54
C SER A 176 -23.10 -18.95 9.64
N GLU A 177 -23.34 -19.79 8.63
CA GLU A 177 -22.84 -21.17 8.60
C GLU A 177 -21.31 -21.22 8.47
N ALA A 178 -20.72 -20.35 7.64
CA ALA A 178 -19.26 -20.24 7.56
C ALA A 178 -18.62 -19.86 8.91
N ARG A 179 -19.19 -18.88 9.63
CA ARG A 179 -18.71 -18.48 10.97
C ARG A 179 -18.85 -19.62 11.98
N ALA A 180 -19.99 -20.31 11.98
CA ALA A 180 -20.23 -21.44 12.87
C ALA A 180 -19.21 -22.57 12.62
N LEU A 181 -18.95 -22.90 11.36
CA LEU A 181 -17.95 -23.91 10.99
C LEU A 181 -16.53 -23.50 11.42
N LEU A 182 -16.14 -22.24 11.19
CA LEU A 182 -14.84 -21.73 11.62
C LEU A 182 -14.66 -21.87 13.14
N GLN A 183 -15.66 -21.46 13.92
CA GLN A 183 -15.63 -21.59 15.39
C GLN A 183 -15.53 -23.06 15.84
N LEU A 184 -16.29 -23.95 15.21
CA LEU A 184 -16.25 -25.38 15.49
C LEU A 184 -14.84 -25.96 15.24
N LEU A 185 -14.24 -25.64 14.10
CA LEU A 185 -12.98 -26.25 13.67
C LEU A 185 -11.75 -25.72 14.41
N ILE A 186 -11.77 -24.47 14.86
CA ILE A 186 -10.70 -23.91 15.70
C ILE A 186 -10.51 -24.73 17.00
N GLY A 187 -11.59 -25.35 17.52
CA GLY A 187 -11.54 -26.19 18.72
C GLY A 187 -11.49 -27.70 18.47
N ALA A 188 -11.52 -28.16 17.21
CA ALA A 188 -11.83 -29.56 16.89
C ALA A 188 -10.66 -30.55 17.08
N ARG A 189 -9.40 -30.11 17.11
CA ARG A 189 -8.23 -31.00 17.22
C ARG A 189 -7.32 -30.56 18.37
N ALA A 190 -6.93 -31.52 19.22
CA ALA A 190 -5.83 -31.32 20.16
C ALA A 190 -4.51 -31.31 19.36
N GLU A 191 -3.87 -30.14 19.29
CA GLU A 191 -2.72 -29.90 18.40
C GLU A 191 -1.42 -30.46 18.96
N THR A 192 -0.69 -31.20 18.14
CA THR A 192 0.65 -31.70 18.49
C THR A 192 1.71 -31.38 17.44
N ASP A 193 1.34 -31.01 16.20
CA ASP A 193 2.30 -30.74 15.12
C ASP A 193 2.15 -29.36 14.44
N VAL A 194 3.22 -28.95 13.75
CA VAL A 194 3.36 -27.62 13.11
C VAL A 194 2.38 -27.42 11.95
N ALA A 195 2.03 -28.49 11.23
CA ALA A 195 1.12 -28.41 10.08
C ALA A 195 -0.32 -28.13 10.55
N ALA A 196 -0.76 -28.80 11.62
CA ALA A 196 -2.04 -28.54 12.26
C ALA A 196 -2.12 -27.10 12.80
N GLN A 197 -1.06 -26.60 13.42
CA GLN A 197 -0.99 -25.20 13.89
C GLN A 197 -1.05 -24.20 12.74
N ALA A 198 -0.36 -24.46 11.63
CA ALA A 198 -0.37 -23.59 10.45
C ALA A 198 -1.77 -23.51 9.81
N TRP A 199 -2.46 -24.64 9.74
CA TRP A 199 -3.86 -24.67 9.31
C TRP A 199 -4.73 -23.89 10.31
N ARG A 200 -4.66 -24.16 11.61
CA ARG A 200 -5.45 -23.39 12.59
C ARG A 200 -5.26 -21.88 12.48
N ARG A 201 -4.05 -21.38 12.23
CA ARG A 201 -3.82 -19.94 12.01
C ARG A 201 -4.63 -19.38 10.82
N GLU A 202 -4.81 -20.15 9.76
CA GLU A 202 -5.65 -19.75 8.62
C GLU A 202 -7.16 -19.82 8.93
N LEU A 203 -7.61 -20.77 9.76
CA LEU A 203 -8.98 -20.75 10.32
C LEU A 203 -9.22 -19.48 11.13
N GLU A 204 -8.31 -19.18 12.06
CA GLU A 204 -8.40 -18.00 12.94
C GLU A 204 -8.35 -16.70 12.14
N ARG A 205 -7.53 -16.65 11.07
CA ARG A 205 -7.52 -15.52 10.14
C ARG A 205 -8.89 -15.30 9.51
N ALA A 206 -9.50 -16.34 8.94
CA ALA A 206 -10.84 -16.25 8.34
C ALA A 206 -11.90 -15.90 9.40
N ALA A 207 -11.79 -16.43 10.62
CA ALA A 207 -12.72 -16.16 11.69
C ALA A 207 -12.69 -14.70 12.18
N ARG A 208 -11.52 -14.03 12.11
CA ARG A 208 -11.32 -12.63 12.53
C ARG A 208 -11.66 -11.59 11.45
N SER A 209 -11.80 -12.00 10.19
CA SER A 209 -12.13 -11.06 9.11
C SER A 209 -13.54 -10.47 9.31
N SER A 210 -13.81 -9.28 8.76
CA SER A 210 -15.17 -8.72 8.74
C SER A 210 -16.10 -9.58 7.87
N ASP A 211 -17.41 -9.38 7.96
CA ASP A 211 -18.35 -10.14 7.13
C ASP A 211 -18.18 -9.85 5.63
N GLY A 212 -17.97 -8.58 5.27
CA GLY A 212 -17.62 -8.19 3.90
C GLY A 212 -16.34 -8.90 3.43
N ALA A 213 -15.29 -8.93 4.26
CA ALA A 213 -14.06 -9.65 3.93
C ALA A 213 -14.28 -11.16 3.83
N LEU A 214 -14.97 -11.80 4.77
CA LEU A 214 -15.22 -13.23 4.68
C LEU A 214 -15.99 -13.60 3.41
N PHE A 215 -16.99 -12.78 3.03
CA PHE A 215 -17.84 -13.03 1.88
C PHE A 215 -17.15 -12.76 0.54
N HIS A 216 -16.66 -11.52 0.35
CA HIS A 216 -16.02 -11.08 -0.89
C HIS A 216 -14.62 -11.64 -1.05
N ASP A 217 -13.99 -12.01 0.06
CA ASP A 217 -12.78 -12.77 0.04
C ASP A 217 -13.06 -14.28 0.08
N ASP A 218 -13.05 -14.90 1.25
CA ASP A 218 -12.92 -16.35 1.41
C ASP A 218 -14.09 -17.19 0.82
N LEU A 219 -15.29 -16.61 0.70
CA LEU A 219 -16.46 -17.24 0.06
C LEU A 219 -16.66 -16.86 -1.41
N ALA A 220 -15.80 -16.02 -1.98
CA ALA A 220 -15.98 -15.59 -3.37
C ALA A 220 -15.91 -16.76 -4.33
N GLU A 221 -16.73 -16.66 -5.37
CA GLU A 221 -16.78 -17.65 -6.45
C GLU A 221 -15.44 -17.73 -7.20
N VAL A 222 -14.85 -16.57 -7.49
CA VAL A 222 -13.56 -16.46 -8.18
C VAL A 222 -12.55 -15.85 -7.22
N ASN A 223 -11.51 -16.63 -6.91
CA ASN A 223 -10.24 -16.15 -6.37
C ASN A 223 -9.16 -17.09 -6.85
N GLN A 224 -8.38 -16.64 -7.83
CA GLN A 224 -7.29 -17.40 -8.38
C GLN A 224 -5.95 -16.79 -7.96
N PRO A 225 -5.14 -17.53 -7.16
CA PRO A 225 -3.73 -17.22 -7.00
C PRO A 225 -2.94 -17.61 -8.26
N PHE A 226 -1.79 -16.95 -8.46
CA PHE A 226 -0.89 -17.22 -9.60
C PHE A 226 0.54 -17.43 -9.11
N TYR A 227 1.31 -18.27 -9.80
CA TYR A 227 2.77 -18.14 -9.70
C TYR A 227 3.22 -16.85 -10.39
N PHE A 228 4.31 -16.25 -9.90
CA PHE A 228 4.86 -15.03 -10.49
C PHE A 228 5.17 -15.20 -11.98
N HIS A 229 5.77 -16.32 -12.37
CA HIS A 229 6.09 -16.57 -13.78
C HIS A 229 4.84 -16.70 -14.68
N GLU A 230 3.71 -17.19 -14.15
CA GLU A 230 2.45 -17.29 -14.90
C GLU A 230 1.79 -15.93 -15.08
N PHE A 231 1.85 -15.08 -14.05
CA PHE A 231 1.42 -13.69 -14.14
C PHE A 231 2.27 -12.93 -15.16
N LEU A 232 3.60 -13.08 -15.09
CA LEU A 232 4.52 -12.42 -15.99
C LEU A 232 4.28 -12.83 -17.45
N ALA A 233 4.08 -14.12 -17.72
CA ALA A 233 3.77 -14.60 -19.06
C ALA A 233 2.46 -13.98 -19.62
N GLN A 234 1.44 -13.78 -18.77
CA GLN A 234 0.20 -13.11 -19.18
C GLN A 234 0.43 -11.61 -19.46
N ALA A 235 1.22 -10.92 -18.62
CA ALA A 235 1.56 -9.52 -18.82
C ALA A 235 2.39 -9.30 -20.11
N GLU A 236 3.40 -10.16 -20.35
CA GLU A 236 4.24 -10.15 -21.55
C GLU A 236 3.43 -10.43 -22.81
N GLY A 237 2.51 -11.39 -22.77
CA GLY A 237 1.57 -11.65 -23.86
C GLY A 237 0.67 -10.46 -24.20
N ALA A 238 0.52 -9.50 -23.29
CA ALA A 238 -0.20 -8.26 -23.48
C ALA A 238 0.70 -7.05 -23.80
N GLY A 239 2.02 -7.22 -24.00
CA GLY A 239 2.94 -6.12 -24.32
C GLY A 239 3.47 -5.32 -23.12
N LEU A 240 3.34 -5.88 -21.91
CA LEU A 240 3.87 -5.31 -20.67
C LEU A 240 5.05 -6.12 -20.16
N GLN A 241 5.87 -5.53 -19.30
CA GLN A 241 6.97 -6.23 -18.63
C GLN A 241 7.02 -5.85 -17.15
N PHE A 242 7.56 -6.75 -16.31
CA PHE A 242 7.79 -6.47 -14.90
C PHE A 242 8.86 -5.40 -14.71
N LEU A 243 8.55 -4.38 -13.90
CA LEU A 243 9.47 -3.34 -13.46
C LEU A 243 10.09 -3.71 -12.11
N ALA A 244 9.25 -3.89 -11.08
CA ALA A 244 9.63 -4.15 -9.70
C ALA A 244 8.42 -4.60 -8.87
N GLU A 245 8.64 -4.99 -7.62
CA GLU A 245 7.56 -4.99 -6.61
C GLU A 245 7.42 -3.59 -6.00
N ALA A 246 6.20 -3.24 -5.59
CA ALA A 246 5.93 -2.00 -4.86
C ALA A 246 6.63 -1.99 -3.49
N GLU A 247 6.90 -3.15 -2.91
CA GLU A 247 7.68 -3.29 -1.68
C GLU A 247 9.08 -3.79 -2.01
N LEU A 248 10.09 -2.89 -1.99
CA LEU A 248 11.50 -3.27 -2.16
C LEU A 248 11.97 -4.44 -1.27
N PRO A 249 11.53 -4.56 -0.01
CA PRO A 249 11.91 -5.69 0.84
C PRO A 249 11.51 -7.05 0.26
N ALA A 250 10.41 -7.09 -0.51
CA ALA A 250 9.94 -8.31 -1.15
C ALA A 250 10.93 -8.86 -2.20
N MET A 251 11.72 -7.97 -2.82
CA MET A 251 12.77 -8.30 -3.79
C MET A 251 14.15 -8.54 -3.14
N GLY A 252 14.29 -8.19 -1.86
CA GLY A 252 15.54 -8.31 -1.12
C GLY A 252 15.89 -9.75 -0.76
N LEU A 253 17.17 -10.00 -0.45
CA LEU A 253 17.67 -11.31 -0.02
C LEU A 253 17.85 -11.41 1.51
N HIS A 254 17.30 -10.46 2.26
CA HIS A 254 17.38 -10.43 3.71
C HIS A 254 16.68 -11.65 4.34
N GLY A 255 17.14 -12.05 5.53
CA GLY A 255 16.62 -13.21 6.27
C GLY A 255 17.07 -14.59 5.74
N LEU A 256 17.72 -14.65 4.58
CA LEU A 256 18.26 -15.89 4.02
C LEU A 256 19.67 -16.20 4.54
N SER A 257 20.08 -17.46 4.54
CA SER A 257 21.47 -17.84 4.88
C SER A 257 22.48 -17.27 3.88
N ILE A 258 23.76 -17.19 4.25
CA ILE A 258 24.81 -16.68 3.36
C ILE A 258 24.88 -17.50 2.06
N GLU A 259 24.74 -18.82 2.15
CA GLU A 259 24.74 -19.73 1.01
C GLU A 259 23.56 -19.46 0.08
N ALA A 260 22.35 -19.32 0.65
CA ALA A 260 21.14 -19.02 -0.11
C ALA A 260 21.22 -17.64 -0.79
N ARG A 261 21.71 -16.61 -0.08
CA ARG A 261 21.94 -15.28 -0.65
C ARG A 261 22.94 -15.32 -1.80
N THR A 262 24.02 -16.08 -1.64
CA THR A 262 25.04 -16.24 -2.69
C THR A 262 24.46 -16.93 -3.92
N ALA A 263 23.75 -18.04 -3.73
CA ALA A 263 23.15 -18.81 -4.82
C ALA A 263 22.08 -17.99 -5.57
N LEU A 264 21.12 -17.40 -4.84
CA LEU A 264 20.05 -16.61 -5.45
C LEU A 264 20.56 -15.30 -6.05
N GLY A 265 21.60 -14.70 -5.47
CA GLY A 265 22.22 -13.47 -5.97
C GLY A 265 22.86 -13.61 -7.35
N GLN A 266 23.21 -14.83 -7.77
CA GLN A 266 23.80 -15.13 -9.08
C GLN A 266 22.76 -15.39 -10.18
N LEU A 267 21.48 -15.53 -9.82
CA LEU A 267 20.41 -15.77 -10.79
C LEU A 267 20.05 -14.51 -11.56
N ASP A 268 19.44 -14.71 -12.73
CA ASP A 268 18.72 -13.65 -13.43
C ASP A 268 17.69 -13.00 -12.48
N PRO A 269 17.57 -11.65 -12.46
CA PRO A 269 16.67 -10.95 -11.53
C PRO A 269 15.22 -11.41 -11.58
N LEU A 270 14.68 -11.76 -12.76
CA LEU A 270 13.30 -12.23 -12.89
C LEU A 270 13.13 -13.66 -12.41
N ALA A 271 14.07 -14.54 -12.77
CA ALA A 271 14.06 -15.91 -12.26
C ALA A 271 14.14 -15.94 -10.72
N ARG A 272 14.97 -15.06 -10.14
CA ARG A 272 15.16 -14.93 -8.70
C ARG A 272 13.86 -14.61 -7.96
N GLU A 273 13.00 -13.76 -8.52
CA GLU A 273 11.71 -13.42 -7.91
C GLU A 273 10.83 -14.65 -7.66
N GLN A 274 10.77 -15.57 -8.62
CA GLN A 274 9.98 -16.79 -8.46
C GLN A 274 10.57 -17.71 -7.37
N TYR A 275 11.90 -17.80 -7.26
CA TYR A 275 12.53 -18.55 -6.17
C TYR A 275 12.25 -17.92 -4.81
N LEU A 276 12.24 -16.58 -4.73
CA LEU A 276 11.88 -15.88 -3.48
C LEU A 276 10.44 -16.19 -3.07
N ASP A 277 9.51 -16.36 -4.01
CA ASP A 277 8.14 -16.79 -3.67
C ASP A 277 8.11 -18.16 -2.99
N PHE A 278 8.89 -19.11 -3.51
CA PHE A 278 8.98 -20.45 -2.92
C PHE A 278 9.62 -20.42 -1.53
N VAL A 279 10.76 -19.74 -1.40
CA VAL A 279 11.51 -19.69 -0.14
C VAL A 279 10.76 -18.94 0.95
N ARG A 280 10.00 -17.89 0.59
CA ARG A 280 9.24 -17.05 1.54
C ARG A 280 7.79 -17.45 1.69
N GLU A 281 7.35 -18.53 1.02
CA GLU A 281 5.94 -18.92 0.92
C GLU A 281 5.02 -17.73 0.62
N ARG A 282 5.40 -16.92 -0.38
CA ARG A 282 4.72 -15.64 -0.65
C ARG A 282 3.26 -15.88 -1.01
N ARG A 283 2.38 -15.08 -0.42
CA ARG A 283 0.91 -15.19 -0.57
C ARG A 283 0.27 -14.04 -1.35
N PHE A 284 0.97 -12.92 -1.50
CA PHE A 284 0.46 -11.74 -2.16
C PHE A 284 1.60 -10.98 -2.84
N ARG A 285 1.35 -10.50 -4.06
CA ARG A 285 2.26 -9.66 -4.84
C ARG A 285 1.61 -8.32 -5.14
N GLN A 286 2.45 -7.30 -5.28
CA GLN A 286 2.10 -5.94 -5.67
C GLN A 286 3.09 -5.53 -6.74
N SER A 287 2.88 -6.05 -7.95
CA SER A 287 3.85 -5.93 -9.02
C SER A 287 3.63 -4.66 -9.82
N LEU A 288 4.71 -3.95 -10.11
CA LEU A 288 4.76 -2.84 -11.03
C LEU A 288 5.10 -3.35 -12.43
N LEU A 289 4.32 -2.94 -13.42
CA LEU A 289 4.51 -3.21 -14.82
C LEU A 289 4.80 -1.92 -15.57
N CYS A 290 5.57 -2.02 -16.65
CA CYS A 290 5.75 -0.95 -17.62
C CYS A 290 5.65 -1.53 -19.04
N ARG A 291 5.66 -0.66 -20.06
CA ARG A 291 5.59 -1.12 -21.46
C ARG A 291 6.85 -1.91 -21.85
N GLN A 292 6.69 -2.91 -22.72
CA GLN A 292 7.78 -3.82 -23.11
C GLN A 292 8.91 -3.15 -23.91
N ASP A 293 8.66 -1.99 -24.53
CA ASP A 293 9.66 -1.20 -25.28
C ASP A 293 10.63 -0.41 -24.38
N LEU A 294 10.37 -0.33 -23.07
CA LEU A 294 11.27 0.27 -22.10
C LEU A 294 12.40 -0.69 -21.69
N THR A 295 13.50 -0.14 -21.18
CA THR A 295 14.63 -0.94 -20.65
C THR A 295 14.88 -0.54 -19.19
N PRO A 296 14.18 -1.15 -18.22
CA PRO A 296 14.36 -0.85 -16.81
C PRO A 296 15.72 -1.34 -16.29
N ASN A 297 16.36 -0.56 -15.42
CA ASN A 297 17.54 -0.96 -14.68
C ASN A 297 17.14 -1.80 -13.46
N ARG A 298 17.07 -3.13 -13.64
CA ARG A 298 16.65 -4.10 -12.60
C ARG A 298 17.66 -4.29 -11.45
N GLN A 299 18.84 -3.68 -11.54
CA GLN A 299 19.90 -3.76 -10.53
C GLN A 299 20.48 -2.37 -10.24
N PRO A 300 19.69 -1.47 -9.63
CA PRO A 300 20.15 -0.13 -9.31
C PRO A 300 21.33 -0.19 -8.32
N ALA A 301 22.32 0.66 -8.56
CA ALA A 301 23.52 0.71 -7.75
C ALA A 301 23.26 1.52 -6.46
N ALA A 302 23.84 1.10 -5.34
CA ALA A 302 23.69 1.81 -4.05
C ALA A 302 24.07 3.30 -4.14
N GLY A 303 25.04 3.65 -4.99
CA GLY A 303 25.44 5.04 -5.23
C GLY A 303 24.33 5.96 -5.74
N GLN A 304 23.31 5.40 -6.39
CA GLN A 304 22.16 6.17 -6.87
C GLN A 304 21.36 6.79 -5.72
N LEU A 305 21.41 6.23 -4.50
CA LEU A 305 20.69 6.75 -3.35
C LEU A 305 21.03 8.20 -3.02
N ALA A 306 22.23 8.68 -3.38
CA ALA A 306 22.63 10.07 -3.15
C ALA A 306 21.67 11.10 -3.78
N ALA A 307 20.86 10.71 -4.78
CA ALA A 307 19.86 11.56 -5.42
C ALA A 307 18.46 11.49 -4.77
N TYR A 308 18.28 10.72 -3.71
CA TYR A 308 16.97 10.41 -3.12
C TYR A 308 16.84 10.93 -1.69
N HIS A 309 15.62 10.84 -1.19
CA HIS A 309 15.27 11.01 0.21
C HIS A 309 14.88 9.67 0.83
N LEU A 310 15.09 9.54 2.14
CA LEU A 310 14.67 8.40 2.93
C LEU A 310 13.74 8.85 4.06
N SER A 311 12.75 8.05 4.41
CA SER A 311 11.95 8.27 5.61
C SER A 311 11.88 7.01 6.45
N ALA A 312 11.76 7.18 7.77
CA ALA A 312 11.23 6.12 8.61
C ALA A 312 9.78 5.82 8.22
N ASP A 313 9.39 4.56 8.40
CA ASP A 313 8.00 4.15 8.44
C ASP A 313 7.83 3.22 9.63
N LEU A 314 6.99 3.63 10.58
CA LEU A 314 6.79 2.93 11.85
C LEU A 314 6.05 1.60 11.68
N LYS A 315 5.44 1.37 10.51
CA LYS A 315 4.79 0.10 10.16
C LYS A 315 5.75 -0.91 9.53
N LEU A 316 6.91 -0.47 9.05
CA LEU A 316 7.90 -1.38 8.52
C LEU A 316 8.44 -2.29 9.63
N GLN A 317 8.43 -3.59 9.38
CA GLN A 317 8.86 -4.63 10.32
C GLN A 317 10.26 -5.17 10.00
N GLY A 318 11.08 -4.39 9.29
CA GLY A 318 12.44 -4.78 8.96
C GLY A 318 13.25 -5.06 10.23
N GLU A 319 14.03 -6.13 10.20
CA GLU A 319 15.01 -6.42 11.24
C GLU A 319 16.41 -6.09 10.73
N LEU A 320 17.27 -5.61 11.63
CA LEU A 320 18.69 -5.51 11.34
C LEU A 320 19.23 -6.90 11.02
N ASP A 321 20.00 -7.04 9.94
CA ASP A 321 20.64 -8.31 9.62
C ASP A 321 21.63 -8.69 10.72
N ALA A 322 21.24 -9.66 11.56
CA ALA A 322 22.05 -10.14 12.66
C ALA A 322 23.38 -10.76 12.20
N THR A 323 23.47 -11.16 10.92
CA THR A 323 24.71 -11.70 10.32
C THR A 323 25.64 -10.60 9.79
N ALA A 324 25.17 -9.35 9.69
CA ALA A 324 26.01 -8.24 9.26
C ALA A 324 27.07 -7.90 10.33
N PRO A 325 28.26 -7.41 9.94
CA PRO A 325 29.27 -6.94 10.88
C PRO A 325 28.71 -5.90 11.85
N HIS A 326 29.15 -5.95 13.12
CA HIS A 326 28.66 -5.06 14.17
C HIS A 326 28.77 -3.56 13.79
N SER A 327 29.83 -3.15 13.11
CA SER A 327 30.00 -1.77 12.64
C SER A 327 28.91 -1.34 11.64
N GLN A 328 28.46 -2.23 10.76
CA GLN A 328 27.37 -1.95 9.82
C GLN A 328 26.01 -1.87 10.53
N GLN A 329 25.78 -2.72 11.53
CA GLN A 329 24.57 -2.66 12.36
C GLN A 329 24.49 -1.34 13.12
N THR A 330 25.62 -0.86 13.67
CA THR A 330 25.68 0.44 14.35
C THR A 330 25.37 1.59 13.39
N VAL A 331 25.98 1.61 12.20
CA VAL A 331 25.66 2.61 11.15
C VAL A 331 24.17 2.63 10.82
N MET A 332 23.56 1.46 10.63
CA MET A 332 22.13 1.38 10.34
C MET A 332 21.28 1.88 11.51
N ARG A 333 21.66 1.59 12.76
CA ARG A 333 20.94 2.11 13.94
C ARG A 333 20.98 3.63 14.00
N ASP A 334 22.15 4.23 13.77
CA ASP A 334 22.30 5.69 13.78
C ASP A 334 21.53 6.34 12.63
N ALA A 335 21.51 5.69 11.46
CA ALA A 335 20.70 6.12 10.33
C ALA A 335 19.20 6.08 10.66
N LEU A 336 18.73 4.99 11.27
CA LEU A 336 17.33 4.86 11.67
C LEU A 336 16.94 5.88 12.74
N GLN A 337 17.82 6.15 13.70
CA GLN A 337 17.58 7.18 14.70
C GLN A 337 17.45 8.57 14.06
N ALA A 338 18.29 8.90 13.08
CA ALA A 338 18.16 10.16 12.33
C ALA A 338 16.85 10.24 11.55
N LEU A 339 16.46 9.14 10.88
CA LEU A 339 15.20 9.06 10.13
C LEU A 339 13.96 9.14 11.05
N GLN A 340 14.01 8.52 12.23
CA GLN A 340 12.95 8.59 13.24
C GLN A 340 12.85 10.00 13.83
N ALA A 341 13.97 10.68 14.08
CA ALA A 341 13.97 12.07 14.55
C ALA A 341 13.39 13.04 13.52
N ALA A 342 13.51 12.71 12.23
CA ALA A 342 12.92 13.49 11.14
C ALA A 342 11.46 13.12 10.84
N ALA A 343 10.94 12.02 11.39
CA ALA A 343 9.59 11.55 11.11
C ALA A 343 8.54 12.64 11.46
N PRO A 344 7.44 12.73 10.70
CA PRO A 344 7.05 11.88 9.57
C PRO A 344 7.64 12.31 8.21
N ARG A 345 8.55 13.30 8.20
CA ARG A 345 9.21 13.81 6.99
C ARG A 345 10.27 12.83 6.48
N SER A 346 10.78 13.13 5.30
CA SER A 346 11.91 12.42 4.68
C SER A 346 13.20 13.26 4.78
N LEU A 347 14.34 12.62 5.00
CA LEU A 347 15.66 13.25 4.95
C LEU A 347 16.32 13.05 3.58
N PRO A 348 16.97 14.08 3.00
CA PRO A 348 17.81 13.89 1.82
C PRO A 348 19.02 13.01 2.19
N VAL A 349 19.30 12.00 1.36
CA VAL A 349 20.43 11.08 1.58
C VAL A 349 21.77 11.82 1.73
N PRO A 350 22.09 12.89 0.98
CA PRO A 350 23.32 13.65 1.21
C PRO A 350 23.47 14.21 2.62
N ALA A 351 22.38 14.68 3.24
CA ALA A 351 22.42 15.17 4.62
C ALA A 351 22.61 14.02 5.62
N LEU A 352 21.91 12.91 5.40
CA LEU A 352 22.07 11.69 6.21
C LEU A 352 23.50 11.14 6.12
N LEU A 353 24.09 11.08 4.92
CA LEU A 353 25.46 10.64 4.70
C LEU A 353 26.46 11.55 5.41
N ALA A 354 26.28 12.88 5.33
CA ALA A 354 27.16 13.82 6.02
C ALA A 354 27.17 13.57 7.54
N SER A 355 26.00 13.34 8.15
CA SER A 355 25.89 12.99 9.57
C SER A 355 26.55 11.65 9.89
N LEU A 356 26.31 10.61 9.09
CA LEU A 356 26.91 9.29 9.30
C LEU A 356 28.43 9.30 9.10
N MET A 357 28.95 10.10 8.16
CA MET A 357 30.39 10.27 7.97
C MET A 357 31.06 10.91 9.18
N GLN A 358 30.41 11.88 9.85
CA GLN A 358 30.94 12.47 11.07
C GLN A 358 31.06 11.45 12.22
N LEU A 359 30.12 10.49 12.30
CA LEU A 359 30.07 9.49 13.35
C LEU A 359 30.96 8.27 13.09
N HIS A 360 31.15 7.90 11.83
CA HIS A 360 31.75 6.61 11.45
C HIS A 360 33.03 6.72 10.63
N ALA A 361 33.53 7.92 10.31
CA ALA A 361 34.85 8.08 9.72
C ALA A 361 35.96 7.86 10.76
N PRO A 362 37.12 7.29 10.36
CA PRO A 362 37.46 6.82 9.02
C PRO A 362 37.05 5.36 8.75
N ALA A 363 36.35 4.69 9.68
CA ALA A 363 36.01 3.27 9.56
C ALA A 363 35.09 2.96 8.36
N HIS A 364 34.23 3.90 7.98
CA HIS A 364 33.38 3.81 6.80
C HIS A 364 33.61 5.00 5.86
N HIS A 365 33.72 4.70 4.56
CA HIS A 365 33.70 5.69 3.48
C HIS A 365 32.29 5.83 2.92
N GLU A 366 32.03 6.91 2.18
CA GLU A 366 30.73 7.24 1.60
C GLU A 366 30.07 6.06 0.85
N ALA A 367 30.82 5.40 -0.05
CA ALA A 367 30.31 4.25 -0.80
C ALA A 367 29.89 3.08 0.10
N GLY A 368 30.58 2.87 1.22
CA GLY A 368 30.23 1.84 2.20
C GLY A 368 28.96 2.20 2.99
N LEU A 369 28.78 3.47 3.34
CA LEU A 369 27.56 3.96 3.99
C LEU A 369 26.35 3.84 3.06
N LEU A 370 26.50 4.22 1.79
CA LEU A 370 25.47 4.05 0.76
C LEU A 370 25.07 2.57 0.59
N ALA A 371 26.04 1.64 0.59
CA ALA A 371 25.75 0.21 0.54
C ALA A 371 24.97 -0.29 1.76
N ILE A 372 25.29 0.20 2.96
CA ILE A 372 24.57 -0.12 4.20
C ILE A 372 23.13 0.43 4.14
N LEU A 373 22.94 1.69 3.73
CA LEU A 373 21.61 2.29 3.55
C LEU A 373 20.77 1.54 2.51
N TYR A 374 21.40 1.13 1.39
CA TYR A 374 20.74 0.32 0.37
C TYR A 374 20.31 -1.05 0.91
N ALA A 375 21.16 -1.74 1.67
CA ALA A 375 20.77 -2.97 2.34
C ALA A 375 19.61 -2.77 3.32
N GLY A 376 19.56 -1.63 4.02
CA GLY A 376 18.43 -1.27 4.89
C GLY A 376 17.12 -1.10 4.14
N LEU A 377 17.14 -0.42 2.99
CA LEU A 377 15.97 -0.31 2.11
C LEU A 377 15.46 -1.69 1.66
N MET A 378 16.37 -2.54 1.20
CA MET A 378 16.05 -3.91 0.75
C MET A 378 15.64 -4.85 1.90
N SER A 379 15.79 -4.42 3.15
CA SER A 379 15.32 -5.10 4.37
C SER A 379 14.10 -4.45 4.99
N GLY A 380 13.58 -3.38 4.38
CA GLY A 380 12.39 -2.69 4.88
C GLY A 380 12.65 -1.91 6.15
N LEU A 381 13.79 -1.22 6.25
CA LEU A 381 14.10 -0.35 7.38
C LEU A 381 13.81 1.14 7.08
N ALA A 382 13.65 1.48 5.81
CA ALA A 382 13.30 2.83 5.37
C ALA A 382 12.47 2.78 4.08
N ARG A 383 11.79 3.89 3.76
CA ARG A 383 11.14 4.11 2.46
C ARG A 383 11.95 5.06 1.59
N LEU A 384 11.99 4.79 0.30
CA LEU A 384 12.65 5.58 -0.73
C LEU A 384 11.69 6.62 -1.30
N HIS A 385 12.17 7.86 -1.48
CA HIS A 385 11.42 8.94 -2.12
C HIS A 385 12.30 9.69 -3.12
N ALA A 386 11.80 9.88 -4.35
CA ALA A 386 12.49 10.70 -5.35
C ALA A 386 12.44 12.19 -5.03
N GLN A 387 11.49 12.63 -4.20
CA GLN A 387 11.32 14.02 -3.78
C GLN A 387 11.05 14.07 -2.27
N ALA A 388 11.24 15.24 -1.66
CA ALA A 388 10.92 15.44 -0.26
C ALA A 388 9.41 15.28 0.00
N LEU A 389 9.04 14.66 1.11
CA LEU A 389 7.65 14.63 1.56
C LEU A 389 7.18 16.04 1.97
N ALA A 390 6.10 16.52 1.35
CA ALA A 390 5.50 17.82 1.61
C ALA A 390 4.72 17.85 2.94
N LEU A 391 5.45 17.81 4.06
CA LEU A 391 4.90 17.83 5.42
C LEU A 391 5.59 18.94 6.23
N PRO A 392 4.86 19.73 7.02
CA PRO A 392 5.43 20.84 7.78
C PRO A 392 6.36 20.36 8.90
N GLU A 393 7.33 21.19 9.25
CA GLU A 393 8.17 20.95 10.43
C GLU A 393 7.41 21.25 11.73
N GLN A 394 6.62 22.33 11.73
CA GLN A 394 5.85 22.80 12.87
C GLN A 394 4.42 23.12 12.49
N VAL A 395 3.50 22.90 13.43
CA VAL A 395 2.09 23.25 13.27
C VAL A 395 1.93 24.77 13.30
N GLY A 396 1.33 25.34 12.25
CA GLY A 396 1.07 26.78 12.15
C GLY A 396 0.22 27.35 13.30
N ALA A 397 0.23 28.68 13.44
CA ALA A 397 -0.57 29.38 14.45
C ALA A 397 -2.09 29.18 14.29
N ARG A 398 -2.52 28.96 13.04
CA ARG A 398 -3.87 28.55 12.65
C ARG A 398 -3.76 27.19 11.97
N PRO A 399 -3.86 26.08 12.71
CA PRO A 399 -3.54 24.76 12.18
C PRO A 399 -4.50 24.31 11.07
N VAL A 400 -3.94 23.70 10.01
CA VAL A 400 -4.70 23.12 8.89
C VAL A 400 -4.35 21.64 8.74
N ALA A 401 -5.28 20.76 9.09
CA ALA A 401 -5.14 19.32 8.87
C ALA A 401 -5.50 18.91 7.43
N SER A 402 -5.31 17.63 7.09
CA SER A 402 -5.77 17.03 5.83
C SER A 402 -7.28 17.25 5.64
N ALA A 403 -7.68 17.81 4.50
CA ALA A 403 -9.09 18.01 4.16
C ALA A 403 -9.88 16.69 4.12
N VAL A 404 -9.22 15.62 3.67
CA VAL A 404 -9.75 14.25 3.60
C VAL A 404 -10.00 13.71 5.00
N ALA A 405 -9.00 13.77 5.88
CA ALA A 405 -9.14 13.30 7.26
C ALA A 405 -10.25 14.05 8.01
N ARG A 406 -10.36 15.37 7.81
CA ARG A 406 -11.47 16.17 8.37
C ARG A 406 -12.83 15.75 7.83
N ALA A 407 -12.92 15.42 6.54
CA ALA A 407 -14.16 15.04 5.88
C ALA A 407 -14.65 13.65 6.29
N GLN A 408 -13.75 12.67 6.39
CA GLN A 408 -14.05 11.30 6.83
C GLN A 408 -14.78 11.31 8.19
N LEU A 409 -14.28 12.10 9.16
CA LEU A 409 -14.93 12.25 10.46
C LEU A 409 -16.29 12.96 10.44
N ARG A 410 -16.60 13.72 9.39
CA ARG A 410 -17.89 14.43 9.25
C ARG A 410 -18.95 13.61 8.52
N LEU A 411 -18.56 12.74 7.59
CA LEU A 411 -19.51 11.99 6.75
C LEU A 411 -20.20 10.87 7.51
N GLU A 412 -19.46 10.19 8.37
CA GLU A 412 -19.91 8.98 9.02
C GLU A 412 -19.92 9.16 10.54
N PRO A 413 -21.11 9.26 11.17
CA PRO A 413 -21.21 9.30 12.62
C PRO A 413 -20.52 8.09 13.25
N GLY A 414 -19.60 8.34 14.17
CA GLY A 414 -18.83 7.28 14.83
C GLY A 414 -17.60 6.80 14.06
N CYS A 415 -17.29 7.39 12.89
CA CYS A 415 -16.03 7.15 12.19
C CYS A 415 -14.85 7.38 13.14
N ASP A 416 -13.99 6.36 13.25
CA ASP A 416 -12.79 6.38 14.05
C ASP A 416 -11.52 6.15 13.21
N THR A 417 -11.64 6.10 11.88
CA THR A 417 -10.55 5.75 10.99
C THR A 417 -10.40 6.80 9.88
N ILE A 418 -9.18 7.28 9.67
CA ILE A 418 -8.88 8.36 8.72
C ILE A 418 -7.66 8.03 7.86
N THR A 419 -7.50 8.77 6.76
CA THR A 419 -6.32 8.72 5.89
C THR A 419 -5.35 9.85 6.21
N THR A 420 -4.08 9.52 6.47
CA THR A 420 -3.01 10.50 6.69
C THR A 420 -2.43 11.03 5.37
N LEU A 421 -1.59 12.08 5.41
CA LEU A 421 -0.86 12.57 4.23
C LEU A 421 0.29 11.66 3.78
N ARG A 422 0.57 10.61 4.56
CA ARG A 422 1.44 9.49 4.15
C ARG A 422 0.66 8.38 3.46
N HIS A 423 -0.63 8.62 3.20
CA HIS A 423 -1.59 7.67 2.62
C HIS A 423 -1.80 6.43 3.49
N ASP A 424 -1.58 6.56 4.80
CA ASP A 424 -1.80 5.52 5.79
C ASP A 424 -3.22 5.57 6.34
N MET A 425 -3.79 4.40 6.59
CA MET A 425 -4.96 4.28 7.46
C MET A 425 -4.53 4.42 8.93
N LEU A 426 -5.21 5.29 9.67
CA LEU A 426 -5.00 5.55 11.09
C LEU A 426 -6.32 5.46 11.84
N ARG A 427 -6.35 4.67 12.91
CA ARG A 427 -7.45 4.65 13.88
C ARG A 427 -7.23 5.70 14.97
N LEU A 428 -8.28 6.44 15.30
CA LEU A 428 -8.33 7.50 16.30
C LEU A 428 -9.05 6.99 17.55
N ASP A 429 -8.28 6.40 18.46
CA ASP A 429 -8.83 5.85 19.71
C ASP A 429 -9.31 6.94 20.68
N GLU A 430 -8.66 8.11 20.65
CA GLU A 430 -8.95 9.23 21.55
C GLU A 430 -10.16 10.05 21.07
N PRO A 431 -11.26 10.15 21.85
CA PRO A 431 -12.42 10.97 21.49
C PRO A 431 -12.08 12.44 21.25
N ILE A 432 -11.21 13.02 22.07
CA ILE A 432 -10.81 14.43 21.95
C ILE A 432 -10.13 14.73 20.62
N VAL A 433 -9.39 13.77 20.05
CA VAL A 433 -8.75 13.92 18.74
C VAL A 433 -9.81 13.93 17.62
N ARG A 434 -10.86 13.12 17.74
CA ARG A 434 -11.98 13.10 16.79
C ARG A 434 -12.79 14.39 16.81
N GLU A 435 -12.86 15.07 17.95
CA GLU A 435 -13.48 16.39 18.07
C GLU A 435 -12.57 17.53 17.60
N LEU A 436 -11.26 17.44 17.88
CA LEU A 436 -10.27 18.44 17.47
C LEU A 436 -10.08 18.49 15.95
N LEU A 437 -9.89 17.34 15.31
CA LEU A 437 -9.46 17.27 13.92
C LEU A 437 -10.39 18.00 12.93
N PRO A 438 -11.74 17.87 13.02
CA PRO A 438 -12.66 18.62 12.18
C PRO A 438 -12.55 20.15 12.30
N LEU A 439 -12.04 20.67 13.43
CA LEU A 439 -11.87 22.11 13.69
C LEU A 439 -10.56 22.69 13.10
N LEU A 440 -9.63 21.83 12.65
CA LEU A 440 -8.31 22.19 12.12
C LEU A 440 -8.38 22.60 10.64
N ASP A 441 -9.17 23.60 10.31
CA ASP A 441 -9.40 24.11 8.95
C ASP A 441 -8.69 25.46 8.67
N GLY A 442 -7.87 25.95 9.61
CA GLY A 442 -7.20 27.24 9.53
C GLY A 442 -8.05 28.45 9.90
N SER A 443 -9.35 28.27 10.21
CA SER A 443 -10.22 29.38 10.63
C SER A 443 -10.01 29.79 12.09
N ARG A 444 -9.52 28.87 12.93
CA ARG A 444 -9.30 29.06 14.36
C ARG A 444 -7.80 29.11 14.68
N ASP A 445 -7.42 30.02 15.57
CA ASP A 445 -6.10 29.96 16.22
C ASP A 445 -6.12 29.00 17.42
N ARG A 446 -4.95 28.79 18.03
CA ARG A 446 -4.80 27.87 19.16
C ARG A 446 -5.66 28.25 20.37
N ALA A 447 -5.85 29.54 20.64
CA ALA A 447 -6.68 29.98 21.76
C ALA A 447 -8.17 29.66 21.52
N ALA A 448 -8.64 29.90 20.30
CA ALA A 448 -10.01 29.57 19.90
C ALA A 448 -10.26 28.05 19.90
N LEU A 449 -9.28 27.23 19.49
CA LEU A 449 -9.36 25.77 19.56
C LEU A 449 -9.41 25.26 21.00
N ALA A 450 -8.53 25.78 21.88
CA ALA A 450 -8.49 25.42 23.28
C ALA A 450 -9.82 25.74 23.98
N ALA A 451 -10.37 26.93 23.73
CA ALA A 451 -11.66 27.35 24.26
C ALA A 451 -12.82 26.48 23.74
N ALA A 452 -12.82 26.13 22.45
CA ALA A 452 -13.88 25.30 21.85
C ALA A 452 -13.95 23.89 22.42
N LEU A 453 -12.81 23.33 22.86
CA LEU A 453 -12.69 21.96 23.37
C LEU A 453 -12.56 21.89 24.90
N GLY A 454 -12.54 23.04 25.59
CA GLY A 454 -12.33 23.08 27.04
C GLY A 454 -10.94 22.58 27.48
N LEU A 455 -9.92 22.76 26.64
CA LEU A 455 -8.53 22.36 26.92
C LEU A 455 -7.69 23.54 27.38
N ASP A 456 -6.66 23.29 28.18
CA ASP A 456 -5.59 24.26 28.37
C ASP A 456 -4.63 24.28 27.16
N ALA A 457 -3.81 25.33 27.07
CA ALA A 457 -2.89 25.52 25.95
C ALA A 457 -1.84 24.40 25.83
N ALA A 458 -1.36 23.86 26.95
CA ALA A 458 -0.31 22.85 26.96
C ALA A 458 -0.84 21.50 26.45
N THR A 459 -2.07 21.16 26.81
CA THR A 459 -2.76 19.94 26.38
C THR A 459 -3.12 20.02 24.90
N LEU A 460 -3.64 21.16 24.43
CA LEU A 460 -3.86 21.38 23.00
C LEU A 460 -2.56 21.22 22.20
N ASP A 461 -1.47 21.86 22.65
CA ASP A 461 -0.17 21.78 21.97
C ASP A 461 0.42 20.36 21.98
N ALA A 462 0.14 19.55 23.00
CA ALA A 462 0.49 18.13 23.01
C ALA A 462 -0.28 17.34 21.94
N HIS A 463 -1.59 17.55 21.82
CA HIS A 463 -2.39 16.92 20.77
C HIS A 463 -1.97 17.36 19.36
N LEU A 464 -1.75 18.67 19.15
CA LEU A 464 -1.29 19.18 17.85
C LEU A 464 0.08 18.59 17.46
N ARG A 465 1.02 18.44 18.39
CA ARG A 465 2.30 17.76 18.14
C ARG A 465 2.09 16.29 17.75
N LYS A 466 1.28 15.55 18.52
CA LYS A 466 0.95 14.14 18.21
C LYS A 466 0.35 13.99 16.81
N LEU A 467 -0.57 14.88 16.41
CA LEU A 467 -1.16 14.86 15.07
C LEU A 467 -0.14 15.21 13.97
N ASN A 468 0.84 16.06 14.28
CA ASN A 468 1.94 16.37 13.36
C ASN A 468 2.86 15.17 13.16
N ASP A 469 3.16 14.44 14.23
CA ASP A 469 3.96 13.21 14.18
C ASP A 469 3.26 12.11 13.36
N LEU A 470 1.93 12.19 13.23
CA LEU A 470 1.08 11.28 12.44
C LEU A 470 0.83 11.76 11.00
N ALA A 471 1.54 12.79 10.53
CA ALA A 471 1.43 13.34 9.17
C ALA A 471 0.02 13.83 8.80
N LEU A 472 -0.64 14.55 9.71
CA LEU A 472 -2.00 15.05 9.47
C LEU A 472 -2.07 16.53 9.06
N PHE A 473 -0.98 17.30 9.11
CA PHE A 473 -0.98 18.71 8.72
C PHE A 473 -0.42 18.92 7.33
N SER A 474 -1.13 19.73 6.53
CA SER A 474 -0.62 20.24 5.25
C SER A 474 0.40 21.35 5.51
N ALA A 475 1.41 21.43 4.63
CA ALA A 475 2.44 22.48 4.68
C ALA A 475 1.88 23.89 4.42
#